data_AF-A0A8X6J0S8-F1
#
_entry.id   AF-A0A8X6J0S8-F1
#
_cell.length_a   1.000
_cell.length_b   1.000
_cell.length_c   1.000
_cell.angle_alpha   90.00
_cell.angle_beta   90.00
_cell.angle_gamma   90.00
#
_symmetry.space_group_name_H-M   'P 1'
#
loop_
_entity.id
_entity.type
_entity.pdbx_description
1 polymer ?
#
loop_
_entity_poly.entity_id
_entity_poly.type
_entity_poly.pdbx_seq_one_letter_code
_entity_poly.pdbx_strand_id
1 'polypeptide(L)'
;MSAIRDNQDLRPSTSIFNLLKNDFWGTPIQKEQSHKSYRPLCVLTYRINYYFHKLQPYGYHLTNIVMHGIVSTLYMRICGMFVSRMTAFVAGLLFATHPVHTEAVTGVVGRAEILSSLFFLLAFLCYTNAATAAPNTDWTSMLWCVLFVGMATFSKEQGITVVGVCCAFEIFIVHRLRLPEFPNVMMKSKYASGLKKLGYE
;
A
#
# COMPACT_ATOMS: atom_id res chain seq x y z
N MET A 1 -7.01 5.02 -23.80
CA MET A 1 -6.06 3.88 -23.82
C MET A 1 -4.63 4.33 -24.16
N SER A 2 -4.20 5.50 -23.66
CA SER A 2 -2.89 6.10 -23.99
C SER A 2 -1.72 5.54 -23.15
N ALA A 3 -1.96 5.20 -21.88
CA ALA A 3 -0.93 4.73 -20.93
C ALA A 3 -0.13 3.49 -21.36
N ILE A 4 -0.67 2.66 -22.26
CA ILE A 4 -0.03 1.43 -22.75
C ILE A 4 0.40 1.55 -24.21
N ARG A 5 -0.47 2.13 -25.05
CA ARG A 5 -0.25 2.22 -26.50
C ARG A 5 0.77 3.30 -26.86
N ASP A 6 0.75 4.42 -26.16
CA ASP A 6 1.57 5.59 -26.52
C ASP A 6 2.82 5.71 -25.63
N ASN A 7 2.81 5.06 -24.47
CA ASN A 7 3.90 5.09 -23.52
C ASN A 7 5.12 4.28 -24.02
N GLN A 8 6.20 5.00 -24.32
CA GLN A 8 7.45 4.45 -24.84
C GLN A 8 8.27 3.69 -23.78
N ASP A 9 8.03 3.93 -22.49
CA ASP A 9 8.79 3.30 -21.41
C ASP A 9 8.48 1.82 -21.25
N LEU A 10 7.36 1.35 -21.83
CA LEU A 10 6.98 -0.06 -21.88
C LEU A 10 7.74 -0.82 -22.97
N ARG A 11 8.39 -0.10 -23.89
CA ARG A 11 9.06 -0.71 -25.04
C ARG A 11 10.42 -1.27 -24.62
N PRO A 12 10.82 -2.47 -25.08
CA PRO A 12 12.13 -3.03 -24.76
C PRO A 12 13.31 -2.18 -25.26
N SER A 13 13.09 -1.36 -26.30
CA SER A 13 14.09 -0.49 -26.90
C SER A 13 14.46 0.74 -26.06
N THR A 14 13.64 1.12 -25.07
CA THR A 14 13.91 2.27 -24.20
C THR A 14 14.59 1.83 -22.91
N SER A 15 15.40 2.69 -22.29
CA SER A 15 16.10 2.35 -21.04
C SER A 15 15.12 2.15 -19.88
N ILE A 16 15.37 1.15 -19.02
CA ILE A 16 14.57 0.94 -17.80
C ILE A 16 14.70 2.11 -16.81
N PHE A 17 15.80 2.86 -16.86
CA PHE A 17 15.99 4.03 -16.01
C PHE A 17 15.06 5.19 -16.34
N ASN A 18 14.40 5.17 -17.51
CA ASN A 18 13.39 6.17 -17.85
C ASN A 18 12.19 6.12 -16.89
N LEU A 19 11.88 4.95 -16.33
CA LEU A 19 10.79 4.78 -15.37
C LEU A 19 10.99 5.65 -14.12
N LEU A 20 12.24 5.99 -13.78
CA LEU A 20 12.58 6.85 -12.64
C LEU A 20 12.58 8.35 -12.98
N LYS A 21 12.50 8.69 -14.26
CA LYS A 21 12.57 10.08 -14.76
C LYS A 21 11.25 10.57 -15.35
N ASN A 22 10.40 9.64 -15.78
CA ASN A 22 9.15 9.92 -16.45
C ASN A 22 7.96 9.71 -15.51
N ASP A 23 6.85 10.34 -15.84
CA ASP A 23 5.57 10.07 -15.20
C ASP A 23 4.94 8.76 -15.69
N PHE A 24 3.81 8.42 -15.09
CA PHE A 24 3.02 7.21 -15.38
C PHE A 24 2.66 7.04 -16.87
N TRP A 25 2.60 8.14 -17.63
CA TRP A 25 2.20 8.14 -19.04
C TRP A 25 3.41 8.10 -19.99
N GLY A 26 4.63 8.15 -19.47
CA GLY A 26 5.87 8.13 -20.24
C GLY A 26 6.39 9.52 -20.62
N THR A 27 5.90 10.58 -19.98
CA THR A 27 6.38 11.94 -20.20
C THR A 27 7.44 12.30 -19.15
N PRO A 28 8.60 12.86 -19.52
CA PRO A 28 9.59 13.32 -18.54
C PRO A 28 8.98 14.24 -17.49
N ILE A 29 9.20 13.91 -16.21
CA ILE A 29 8.48 14.53 -15.10
C ILE A 29 8.80 16.02 -14.94
N GLN A 30 9.89 16.52 -15.53
CA GLN A 30 10.26 17.93 -15.50
C GLN A 30 9.44 18.77 -16.49
N LYS A 31 8.88 18.17 -17.55
CA LYS A 31 8.11 18.90 -18.56
C LYS A 31 6.77 19.40 -18.01
N GLU A 32 6.29 20.54 -18.51
CA GLU A 32 5.01 21.13 -18.10
C GLU A 32 3.81 20.26 -18.48
N GLN A 33 3.91 19.54 -19.60
CA GLN A 33 2.86 18.65 -20.10
C GLN A 33 2.75 17.33 -19.30
N SER A 34 3.66 17.10 -18.34
CA SER A 34 3.61 15.92 -17.49
C SER A 34 2.46 16.04 -16.49
N HIS A 35 1.75 14.93 -16.28
CA HIS A 35 0.73 14.82 -15.24
C HIS A 35 1.33 14.74 -13.82
N LYS A 36 2.66 14.71 -13.70
CA LYS A 36 3.42 14.58 -12.44
C LYS A 36 3.06 13.35 -11.60
N SER A 37 2.37 12.37 -12.19
CA SER A 37 2.00 11.11 -11.54
C SER A 37 3.20 10.17 -11.55
N TYR A 38 3.95 10.13 -10.46
CA TYR A 38 5.15 9.31 -10.35
C TYR A 38 4.82 7.91 -9.83
N ARG A 39 4.76 6.92 -10.75
CA ARG A 39 4.33 5.54 -10.44
C ARG A 39 5.26 4.49 -11.10
N PRO A 40 6.58 4.53 -10.83
CA PRO A 40 7.58 3.73 -11.54
C PRO A 40 7.32 2.22 -11.41
N LEU A 41 6.84 1.74 -10.26
CA LEU A 41 6.61 0.32 -10.05
C LEU A 41 5.45 -0.19 -10.91
N CYS A 42 4.38 0.61 -11.05
CA CYS A 42 3.27 0.25 -11.92
C CYS A 42 3.70 0.20 -13.39
N VAL A 43 4.45 1.21 -13.87
CA VAL A 43 4.99 1.23 -15.24
C VAL A 43 5.93 0.04 -15.49
N LEU A 44 6.73 -0.36 -14.50
CA LEU A 44 7.57 -1.56 -14.58
C LEU A 44 6.72 -2.82 -14.80
N THR A 45 5.62 -2.99 -14.05
CA THR A 45 4.74 -4.13 -14.27
C THR A 45 4.07 -4.12 -15.64
N TYR A 46 3.74 -2.94 -16.19
CA TYR A 46 3.25 -2.86 -17.58
C TYR A 46 4.32 -3.20 -18.61
N ARG A 47 5.58 -2.81 -18.38
CA ARG A 47 6.70 -3.15 -19.25
C ARG A 47 6.93 -4.67 -19.28
N ILE A 48 6.89 -5.31 -18.11
CA ILE A 48 6.94 -6.78 -17.99
C ILE A 48 5.74 -7.41 -18.70
N ASN A 49 4.53 -6.89 -18.48
CA ASN A 49 3.33 -7.40 -19.14
C ASN A 49 3.41 -7.25 -20.66
N TYR A 50 3.96 -6.13 -21.16
CA TYR A 50 4.15 -5.87 -22.58
C TYR A 50 5.17 -6.84 -23.19
N TYR A 51 6.20 -7.24 -22.45
CA TYR A 51 7.16 -8.23 -22.91
C TYR A 51 6.46 -9.53 -23.34
N PHE A 52 5.55 -10.04 -22.50
CA PHE A 52 4.80 -11.28 -22.73
C PHE A 52 3.59 -11.13 -23.67
N HIS A 53 2.78 -10.08 -23.49
CA HIS A 53 1.47 -9.97 -24.14
C HIS A 53 1.40 -8.84 -25.19
N LYS A 54 2.46 -8.04 -25.36
CA LYS A 54 2.49 -6.88 -26.26
C LYS A 54 1.28 -5.98 -26.00
N LEU A 55 0.52 -5.61 -27.02
CA LEU A 55 -0.69 -4.78 -26.91
C LEU A 55 -1.98 -5.58 -26.71
N GLN A 56 -1.91 -6.90 -26.47
CA GLN A 56 -3.09 -7.74 -26.30
C GLN A 56 -3.78 -7.43 -24.95
N PRO A 57 -5.02 -6.88 -24.93
CA PRO A 57 -5.66 -6.43 -23.69
C PRO A 57 -5.88 -7.55 -22.67
N TYR A 58 -6.14 -8.78 -23.15
CA TYR A 58 -6.40 -9.94 -22.31
C TYR A 58 -5.35 -10.14 -21.21
N GLY A 59 -4.06 -10.09 -21.54
CA GLY A 59 -2.99 -10.30 -20.57
C GLY A 59 -2.95 -9.23 -19.47
N TYR A 60 -3.40 -8.02 -19.79
CA TYR A 60 -3.47 -6.93 -18.81
C TYR A 60 -4.62 -7.11 -17.83
N HIS A 61 -5.81 -7.45 -18.34
CA HIS A 61 -6.97 -7.72 -17.51
C HIS A 61 -6.77 -8.96 -16.64
N LEU A 62 -6.21 -10.04 -17.20
CA LEU A 62 -5.89 -11.25 -16.44
C LEU A 62 -4.95 -10.93 -15.27
N THR A 63 -3.89 -10.18 -15.51
CA THR A 63 -2.95 -9.77 -14.46
C THR A 63 -3.65 -8.98 -13.35
N ASN A 64 -4.53 -8.04 -13.71
CA ASN A 64 -5.29 -7.25 -12.73
C ASN A 64 -6.24 -8.14 -11.90
N ILE A 65 -6.95 -9.07 -12.54
CA ILE A 65 -7.86 -10.01 -11.87
C ILE A 65 -7.10 -10.90 -10.89
N VAL A 66 -5.96 -11.47 -11.31
CA VAL A 66 -5.12 -12.31 -10.44
C VAL A 66 -4.61 -11.51 -9.25
N MET A 67 -4.09 -10.30 -9.48
CA MET A 67 -3.64 -9.42 -8.39
C MET A 67 -4.78 -9.06 -7.43
N HIS A 68 -5.98 -8.76 -7.94
CA HIS A 68 -7.15 -8.48 -7.11
C HIS A 68 -7.58 -9.69 -6.27
N GLY A 69 -7.48 -10.91 -6.81
CA GLY A 69 -7.71 -12.13 -6.04
C GLY A 69 -6.73 -12.29 -4.87
N ILE A 70 -5.45 -11.95 -5.07
CA ILE A 70 -4.44 -11.94 -4.00
C ILE A 70 -4.79 -10.88 -2.96
N VAL A 71 -5.10 -9.64 -3.38
CA VAL A 71 -5.51 -8.55 -2.48
C VAL A 71 -6.72 -8.96 -1.64
N SER A 72 -7.73 -9.57 -2.25
CA SER A 72 -8.94 -10.05 -1.57
C SER A 72 -8.63 -11.13 -0.53
N THR A 73 -7.69 -12.03 -0.83
CA THR A 73 -7.23 -13.06 0.11
C THR A 73 -6.48 -12.46 1.30
N LEU A 74 -5.63 -11.45 1.06
CA LEU A 74 -4.93 -10.73 2.12
C LEU A 74 -5.91 -9.94 3.00
N TYR A 75 -6.90 -9.29 2.38
CA TYR A 75 -7.97 -8.60 3.11
C TYR A 75 -8.74 -9.55 4.02
N MET A 76 -9.15 -10.72 3.49
CA MET A 76 -9.77 -11.79 4.30
C MET A 76 -8.90 -12.20 5.48
N ARG A 77 -7.58 -12.38 5.27
CA ARG A 77 -6.64 -12.74 6.34
C ARG A 77 -6.60 -11.67 7.43
N ILE A 78 -6.58 -10.39 7.07
CA ILE A 78 -6.60 -9.28 8.03
C ILE A 78 -7.91 -9.25 8.80
N CYS A 79 -9.07 -9.42 8.14
CA CYS A 79 -10.35 -9.52 8.82
C CYS A 79 -10.36 -10.66 9.85
N GLY A 80 -9.75 -11.81 9.52
CA GLY A 80 -9.64 -12.96 10.41
C GLY A 80 -8.85 -12.71 11.71
N MET A 81 -8.13 -11.58 11.83
CA MET A 81 -7.49 -11.16 13.07
C MET A 81 -8.48 -10.58 14.09
N PHE A 82 -9.64 -10.10 13.62
CA PHE A 82 -10.61 -9.36 14.44
C PHE A 82 -11.99 -10.03 14.53
N VAL A 83 -12.34 -10.88 13.57
CA VAL A 83 -13.65 -11.54 13.49
C VAL A 83 -13.53 -13.04 13.29
N SER A 84 -14.66 -13.76 13.39
CA SER A 84 -14.72 -15.21 13.15
C SER A 84 -14.26 -15.57 11.72
N ARG A 85 -13.76 -16.80 11.54
CA ARG A 85 -13.30 -17.30 10.23
C ARG A 85 -14.39 -17.19 9.15
N MET A 86 -15.64 -17.51 9.48
CA MET A 86 -16.75 -17.43 8.53
C MET A 86 -17.05 -15.97 8.16
N THR A 87 -17.06 -15.07 9.14
CA THR A 87 -17.28 -13.64 8.89
C THR A 87 -16.16 -13.04 8.03
N ALA A 88 -14.90 -13.41 8.30
CA ALA A 88 -13.76 -12.98 7.50
C ALA A 88 -13.85 -13.49 6.06
N PHE A 89 -14.24 -14.75 5.87
CA PHE A 89 -14.46 -15.33 4.55
C PHE A 89 -15.54 -14.59 3.76
N VAL A 90 -16.70 -14.34 4.39
CA VAL A 90 -17.78 -13.55 3.78
C VAL A 90 -17.31 -12.13 3.45
N ALA A 91 -16.58 -11.47 4.36
CA ALA A 91 -16.01 -10.15 4.11
C ALA A 91 -15.04 -10.15 2.91
N GLY A 92 -14.21 -11.19 2.79
CA GLY A 92 -13.32 -11.39 1.64
C GLY A 92 -14.06 -11.56 0.32
N LEU A 93 -15.14 -12.35 0.31
CA LEU A 93 -16.00 -12.52 -0.88
C LEU A 93 -16.72 -11.23 -1.26
N LEU A 94 -17.27 -10.52 -0.27
CA LEU A 94 -17.91 -9.22 -0.48
C LEU A 94 -16.90 -8.23 -1.06
N PHE A 95 -15.70 -8.14 -0.49
CA PHE A 95 -14.62 -7.30 -1.03
C PHE A 95 -14.25 -7.70 -2.46
N ALA A 96 -14.06 -8.99 -2.74
CA ALA A 96 -13.66 -9.47 -4.06
C ALA A 96 -14.68 -9.09 -5.15
N THR A 97 -15.96 -9.14 -4.82
CA THR A 97 -17.08 -8.96 -5.77
C THR A 97 -17.72 -7.56 -5.72
N HIS A 98 -17.25 -6.68 -4.84
CA HIS A 98 -17.88 -5.38 -4.64
C HIS A 98 -17.76 -4.50 -5.90
N PRO A 99 -18.87 -3.92 -6.40
CA PRO A 99 -18.87 -3.09 -7.62
C PRO A 99 -17.95 -1.87 -7.58
N VAL A 100 -17.61 -1.39 -6.38
CA VAL A 100 -16.63 -0.28 -6.20
C VAL A 100 -15.26 -0.61 -6.80
N HIS A 101 -14.89 -1.89 -6.91
CA HIS A 101 -13.62 -2.31 -7.47
C HIS A 101 -13.64 -2.47 -8.98
N THR A 102 -14.81 -2.38 -9.64
CA THR A 102 -14.93 -2.60 -11.08
C THR A 102 -13.97 -1.70 -11.85
N GLU A 103 -13.93 -0.39 -11.57
CA GLU A 103 -13.03 0.53 -12.27
C GLU A 103 -11.54 0.17 -12.09
N ALA A 104 -11.15 -0.19 -10.86
CA ALA A 104 -9.77 -0.54 -10.54
C ALA A 104 -9.34 -1.88 -11.19
N VAL A 105 -10.25 -2.85 -11.30
CA VAL A 105 -9.94 -4.20 -11.80
C VAL A 105 -10.11 -4.30 -13.31
N THR A 106 -11.22 -3.81 -13.85
CA THR A 106 -11.50 -3.88 -15.30
C THR A 106 -10.71 -2.84 -16.07
N GLY A 107 -10.42 -1.68 -15.49
CA GLY A 107 -9.55 -0.69 -16.11
C GLY A 107 -8.09 -1.15 -16.11
N VAL A 108 -7.46 -1.22 -17.29
CA VAL A 108 -6.02 -1.58 -17.37
C VAL A 108 -5.18 -0.63 -16.52
N VAL A 109 -5.47 0.68 -16.61
CA VAL A 109 -4.82 1.76 -15.84
C VAL A 109 -4.96 1.57 -14.32
N GLY A 110 -6.02 0.88 -13.88
CA GLY A 110 -6.34 0.58 -12.49
C GLY A 110 -5.31 -0.31 -11.77
N ARG A 111 -4.29 -0.81 -12.48
CA ARG A 111 -3.21 -1.60 -11.88
C ARG A 111 -2.45 -0.86 -10.78
N ALA A 112 -2.36 0.47 -10.87
CA ALA A 112 -1.69 1.27 -9.84
C ALA A 112 -2.38 1.13 -8.48
N GLU A 113 -3.72 1.13 -8.47
CA GLU A 113 -4.58 0.94 -7.32
C GLU A 113 -4.39 -0.46 -6.75
N ILE A 114 -4.45 -1.50 -7.58
CA ILE A 114 -4.34 -2.89 -7.14
C ILE A 114 -2.95 -3.17 -6.52
N LEU A 115 -1.87 -2.72 -7.16
CA LEU A 115 -0.52 -2.87 -6.62
C LEU A 115 -0.33 -2.10 -5.32
N SER A 116 -0.85 -0.87 -5.25
CA SER A 116 -0.78 -0.08 -4.02
C SER A 116 -1.53 -0.79 -2.88
N SER A 117 -2.74 -1.30 -3.12
CA SER A 117 -3.50 -2.10 -2.14
C SER A 117 -2.77 -3.40 -1.75
N LEU A 118 -2.15 -4.11 -2.70
CA LEU A 118 -1.39 -5.32 -2.41
C LEU A 118 -0.27 -5.06 -1.41
N PHE A 119 0.59 -4.11 -1.71
CA PHE A 119 1.73 -3.79 -0.85
C PHE A 119 1.29 -3.09 0.45
N PHE A 120 0.21 -2.32 0.43
CA PHE A 120 -0.41 -1.77 1.63
C PHE A 120 -0.80 -2.87 2.62
N LEU A 121 -1.53 -3.90 2.17
CA LEU A 121 -1.98 -4.98 3.06
C LEU A 121 -0.80 -5.84 3.53
N LEU A 122 0.21 -6.07 2.70
CA LEU A 122 1.45 -6.75 3.10
C LEU A 122 2.23 -5.96 4.14
N ALA A 123 2.39 -4.64 3.96
CA ALA A 123 3.02 -3.77 4.93
C ALA A 123 2.30 -3.85 6.29
N PHE A 124 0.98 -3.77 6.27
CA PHE A 124 0.18 -3.87 7.49
C PHE A 124 0.35 -5.23 8.19
N LEU A 125 0.30 -6.34 7.44
CA LEU A 125 0.53 -7.68 8.02
C LEU A 125 1.93 -7.83 8.63
N CYS A 126 2.95 -7.34 7.95
CA CYS A 126 4.32 -7.32 8.48
C CYS A 126 4.41 -6.47 9.76
N TYR A 127 3.76 -5.31 9.79
CA TYR A 127 3.70 -4.47 10.98
C TYR A 127 3.02 -5.19 12.15
N THR A 128 1.87 -5.83 11.91
CA THR A 128 1.15 -6.54 12.97
C THR A 128 1.96 -7.71 13.53
N ASN A 129 2.71 -8.42 12.69
CA ASN A 129 3.62 -9.48 13.14
C ASN A 129 4.77 -8.91 13.99
N ALA A 130 5.35 -7.79 13.56
CA ALA A 130 6.44 -7.13 14.28
C ALA A 130 5.99 -6.60 15.65
N ALA A 131 4.79 -6.02 15.74
CA ALA A 131 4.24 -5.43 16.95
C ALA A 131 3.75 -6.48 17.97
N THR A 132 3.34 -7.66 17.51
CA THR A 132 2.83 -8.75 18.36
C THR A 132 3.91 -9.77 18.74
N ALA A 133 5.11 -9.68 18.17
CA ALA A 133 6.26 -10.51 18.52
C ALA A 133 6.77 -10.16 19.93
N ALA A 134 6.38 -10.95 20.93
CA ALA A 134 6.93 -10.88 22.27
C ALA A 134 8.11 -11.87 22.42
N PRO A 135 9.18 -11.55 23.18
CA PRO A 135 9.38 -10.34 24.00
C PRO A 135 10.04 -9.16 23.27
N ASN A 136 10.56 -9.34 22.05
CA ASN A 136 11.28 -8.32 21.29
C ASN A 136 10.62 -8.07 19.93
N THR A 137 10.60 -6.82 19.49
CA THR A 137 10.15 -6.44 18.15
C THR A 137 10.89 -7.26 17.10
N ASP A 138 10.15 -7.92 16.21
CA ASP A 138 10.75 -8.56 15.05
C ASP A 138 11.17 -7.51 14.01
N TRP A 139 12.44 -7.14 14.07
CA TRP A 139 13.06 -6.19 13.15
C TRP A 139 13.03 -6.66 11.69
N THR A 140 12.96 -7.97 11.43
CA THR A 140 12.88 -8.47 10.05
C THR A 140 11.51 -8.16 9.44
N SER A 141 10.43 -8.41 10.17
CA SER A 141 9.08 -8.00 9.78
C SER A 141 8.95 -6.48 9.67
N MET A 142 9.62 -5.72 10.53
CA MET A 142 9.65 -4.26 10.43
C MET A 142 10.35 -3.78 9.14
N LEU A 143 11.48 -4.39 8.77
CA LEU A 143 12.17 -4.07 7.51
C LEU A 143 11.27 -4.35 6.30
N TRP A 144 10.60 -5.51 6.28
CA TRP A 144 9.65 -5.84 5.22
C TRP A 144 8.48 -4.85 5.17
N CYS A 145 7.97 -4.41 6.31
CA CYS A 145 6.94 -3.37 6.38
C CYS A 145 7.40 -2.09 5.67
N VAL A 146 8.59 -1.58 5.99
CA VAL A 146 9.16 -0.37 5.37
C VAL A 146 9.33 -0.55 3.85
N LEU A 147 9.82 -1.71 3.41
CA LEU A 147 9.95 -2.03 1.99
C LEU A 147 8.59 -2.03 1.27
N PHE A 148 7.57 -2.64 1.87
CA PHE A 148 6.22 -2.67 1.32
C PHE A 148 5.55 -1.28 1.32
N VAL A 149 5.78 -0.43 2.32
CA VAL A 149 5.35 0.98 2.31
C VAL A 149 5.93 1.71 1.10
N GLY A 150 7.23 1.53 0.84
CA GLY A 150 7.91 2.11 -0.32
C GLY A 150 7.31 1.62 -1.64
N MET A 151 7.11 0.30 -1.78
CA MET A 151 6.51 -0.29 -2.98
C MET A 151 5.05 0.15 -3.19
N ALA A 152 4.26 0.27 -2.13
CA ALA A 152 2.90 0.79 -2.19
C ALA A 152 2.88 2.24 -2.71
N THR A 153 3.78 3.08 -2.18
CA THR A 153 3.92 4.49 -2.55
C THR A 153 4.41 4.67 -3.99
N PHE A 154 5.39 3.88 -4.43
CA PHE A 154 5.87 3.87 -5.82
C PHE A 154 4.88 3.27 -6.83
N SER A 155 3.85 2.55 -6.35
CA SER A 155 2.73 2.11 -7.18
C SER A 155 1.68 3.21 -7.31
N LYS A 156 1.36 3.88 -6.21
CA LYS A 156 0.45 5.02 -6.12
C LYS A 156 0.71 5.79 -4.83
N GLU A 157 0.68 7.12 -4.92
CA GLU A 157 0.92 8.06 -3.83
C GLU A 157 0.09 7.80 -2.57
N GLN A 158 -1.13 7.28 -2.73
CA GLN A 158 -2.01 6.91 -1.60
C GLN A 158 -1.46 5.78 -0.74
N GLY A 159 -0.48 5.01 -1.22
CA GLY A 159 0.14 3.90 -0.49
C GLY A 159 0.79 4.34 0.84
N ILE A 160 1.23 5.60 0.95
CA ILE A 160 1.83 6.13 2.18
C ILE A 160 0.86 6.12 3.38
N THR A 161 -0.45 6.11 3.12
CA THR A 161 -1.48 6.12 4.17
C THR A 161 -1.43 4.90 5.08
N VAL A 162 -0.78 3.80 4.67
CA VAL A 162 -0.57 2.62 5.52
C VAL A 162 0.17 2.95 6.80
N VAL A 163 1.08 3.93 6.78
CA VAL A 163 1.80 4.38 7.98
C VAL A 163 0.81 4.89 9.02
N GLY A 164 -0.18 5.68 8.60
CA GLY A 164 -1.25 6.16 9.48
C GLY A 164 -2.10 5.03 10.04
N VAL A 165 -2.38 3.99 9.24
CA VAL A 165 -3.12 2.80 9.70
C VAL A 165 -2.31 1.99 10.71
N CYS A 166 -1.00 1.82 10.49
CA CYS A 166 -0.10 1.19 11.45
C CYS A 166 -0.06 1.97 12.78
N CYS A 167 0.07 3.31 12.72
CA CYS A 167 0.03 4.15 13.92
C CYS A 167 -1.31 4.04 14.67
N ALA A 168 -2.43 4.03 13.95
CA ALA A 168 -3.75 3.85 14.56
C ALA A 168 -3.87 2.47 15.22
N PHE A 169 -3.39 1.41 14.56
CA PHE A 169 -3.36 0.06 15.12
C PHE A 169 -2.52 0.01 16.40
N GLU A 170 -1.35 0.64 16.42
CA GLU A 170 -0.48 0.70 17.60
C GLU A 170 -1.14 1.38 18.79
N ILE A 171 -1.80 2.53 18.55
CA ILE A 171 -2.45 3.32 19.60
C ILE A 171 -3.65 2.56 20.19
N PHE A 172 -4.53 2.04 19.34
CA PHE A 172 -5.81 1.48 19.78
C PHE A 172 -5.74 0.00 20.16
N ILE A 173 -4.92 -0.80 19.49
CA ILE A 173 -4.89 -2.25 19.69
C ILE A 173 -3.73 -2.66 20.60
N VAL A 174 -2.51 -2.18 20.33
CA VAL A 174 -1.31 -2.57 21.09
C VAL A 174 -1.27 -1.85 22.44
N HIS A 175 -1.38 -0.52 22.42
CA HIS A 175 -1.33 0.30 23.64
C HIS A 175 -2.68 0.42 24.36
N ARG A 176 -3.77 -0.05 23.73
CA ARG A 176 -5.15 -0.02 24.27
C ARG A 176 -5.61 1.37 24.75
N LEU A 177 -5.07 2.45 24.18
CA LEU A 177 -5.46 3.81 24.58
C LEU A 177 -6.92 4.05 24.17
N ARG A 178 -7.80 4.24 25.15
CA ARG A 178 -9.18 4.67 24.89
C ARG A 178 -9.18 6.18 24.71
N LEU A 179 -9.94 6.70 23.73
CA LEU A 179 -10.07 8.15 23.46
C LEU A 179 -10.32 9.06 24.70
N PRO A 180 -11.03 8.63 25.77
CA PRO A 180 -11.18 9.41 27.00
C PRO A 180 -9.88 9.61 27.81
N GLU A 181 -8.83 8.84 27.55
CA GLU A 181 -7.57 8.86 28.31
C GLU A 181 -6.54 9.84 27.71
N PHE A 182 -6.76 10.34 26.49
CA PHE A 182 -5.87 11.28 25.79
C PHE A 182 -5.54 12.55 26.59
N PRO A 183 -6.52 13.25 27.21
CA PRO A 183 -6.23 14.43 28.02
C PRO A 183 -5.34 14.11 29.24
N ASN A 184 -5.55 12.94 29.86
CA ASN A 184 -4.85 12.52 31.07
C ASN A 184 -3.39 12.12 30.79
N VAL A 185 -3.10 11.54 29.63
CA VAL A 185 -1.72 11.20 29.21
C VAL A 185 -0.92 12.46 28.86
N MET A 186 -1.50 13.42 28.13
CA MET A 186 -0.84 14.71 27.85
C MET A 186 -0.60 15.52 29.12
N MET A 187 -1.53 15.49 30.09
CA MET A 187 -1.33 16.17 31.37
C MET A 187 -0.22 15.52 32.20
N LYS A 188 -0.15 14.19 32.29
CA LYS A 188 0.97 13.50 32.99
C LYS A 188 2.33 13.77 32.35
N SER A 189 2.41 13.84 31.03
CA SER A 189 3.65 14.19 30.31
C SER A 189 4.10 15.63 30.60
N LYS A 190 3.18 16.60 30.60
CA LYS A 190 3.48 17.98 31.00
C LYS A 190 3.89 18.08 32.47
N TYR A 191 3.22 17.37 33.37
CA TYR A 191 3.53 17.37 34.82
C TYR A 191 4.92 16.77 35.12
N ALA A 192 5.27 15.64 34.48
CA ALA A 192 6.60 15.03 34.62
C ALA A 192 7.72 15.92 34.05
N SER A 193 7.46 16.64 32.96
CA SER A 193 8.41 17.62 32.40
C SER A 193 8.56 18.89 33.26
N GLY A 194 7.51 19.28 33.99
CA GLY A 194 7.52 20.40 34.92
C GLY A 194 8.25 20.08 36.23
N LEU A 195 8.10 18.88 36.77
CA LEU A 195 8.80 18.43 37.98
C LEU A 195 10.31 18.28 37.75
N LYS A 196 10.75 17.77 36.59
CA LYS A 196 12.18 17.74 36.23
C LYS A 196 12.81 19.13 36.10
N LYS A 197 12.03 20.18 35.80
CA LYS A 197 12.52 21.58 35.79
C LYS A 197 12.61 22.19 37.19
N LEU A 198 11.98 21.58 38.20
CA LEU A 198 11.93 22.08 39.57
C LEU A 198 12.86 21.32 40.54
N GLY A 199 13.62 20.34 40.05
CA GLY A 199 14.70 19.69 40.84
C GLY A 199 14.24 18.74 41.93
N TYR A 200 12.99 18.25 41.86
CA TYR A 200 12.48 17.22 42.77
C TYR A 200 12.56 15.86 42.06
N GLU A 201 13.59 15.08 42.38
CA GLU A 201 13.60 13.61 42.18
C GLU A 201 13.19 12.91 43.47
#